data_AF-A0A920MXY1-F1
#
_entry.id   AF-A0A920MXY1-F1
#
_cell.length_a   1.000
_cell.length_b   1.000
_cell.length_c   1.000
_cell.angle_alpha   90.00
_cell.angle_beta   90.00
_cell.angle_gamma   90.00
#
_symmetry.space_group_name_H-M   'P 1'
#
loop_
_entity.id
_entity.type
_entity.pdbx_description
1 polymer ?
#
loop_
_entity_poly.entity_id
_entity_poly.type
_entity_poly.pdbx_seq_one_letter_code
_entity_poly.pdbx_strand_id
1 'polypeptide(L)'
;MAAVGLVVLVAGSGLFRLRVETDFSENFREDSPIRRGLEFVETKLGGAGNWEVNFPVPGDLDQEGIDRVEKLAERLREVSARKTTADGRQRLTKVVPLSDGLKMVPRFPLLLNTLTKRLRVLDQSQPEYVTSLYNAEAGRMRVVLRALEREQAGQKRELIERVEEITREEFPDVPAGQRPVEATGLYVLLTFLIESLLRDQVVSFVLAAIGITVMMALAFRNPWIGLVGLVPNLFPIVLVIGAMGWMGLPVNIATAMIASVSLGLTVDSSIHYISGFRRARAAGDDVATALERTHAGVGRAVVLANLALVVGFSVLTLSHFIPLVYFGILVSVAMLGGLAGNLVLLPVLLAWVEGPGARKWPGPQLAPRCDPGSHRPAHRVDPEGVSVPRPHRGNSRPGGRGVRPGAARRGGRARERTEPAVPGRLLARRNVPRLSGCPARRSPGKPSRSGRRGVGRTENRTAIGDLGWLNRVGCRGRPGGWRWWARGI
;
A
#
# COMPACT_ATOMS: atom_id res chain seq x y z
N MET A 1 -2.87 -29.10 15.37
CA MET A 1 -1.82 -28.28 16.03
C MET A 1 -0.42 -28.74 15.66
N ALA A 2 -0.03 -30.01 15.88
CA ALA A 2 1.33 -30.50 15.57
C ALA A 2 1.75 -30.26 14.11
N ALA A 3 0.89 -30.54 13.13
CA ALA A 3 1.17 -30.30 11.71
C ALA A 3 1.39 -28.80 11.38
N VAL A 4 0.58 -27.91 11.93
CA VAL A 4 0.74 -26.45 11.74
C VAL A 4 2.00 -25.95 12.42
N GLY A 5 2.28 -26.42 13.64
CA GLY A 5 3.52 -26.09 14.35
C GLY A 5 4.76 -26.54 13.58
N LEU A 6 4.73 -27.74 12.99
CA LEU A 6 5.80 -28.23 12.12
C LEU A 6 5.97 -27.36 10.87
N VAL A 7 4.87 -26.99 10.20
CA VAL A 7 4.91 -26.08 9.04
C VAL A 7 5.51 -24.73 9.43
N VAL A 8 5.13 -24.16 10.56
CA VAL A 8 5.68 -22.89 11.07
C VAL A 8 7.17 -23.02 11.40
N LEU A 9 7.61 -24.13 11.99
CA LEU A 9 9.03 -24.36 12.29
C LEU A 9 9.86 -24.53 11.01
N VAL A 10 9.38 -25.35 10.06
CA VAL A 10 10.05 -25.56 8.78
C VAL A 10 10.10 -24.26 7.98
N ALA A 11 8.99 -23.55 7.85
CA ALA A 11 8.96 -22.26 7.18
C ALA A 11 9.85 -21.23 7.92
N GLY A 12 9.77 -21.17 9.25
CA GLY A 12 10.61 -20.31 10.08
C GLY A 12 12.11 -20.55 9.90
N SER A 13 12.54 -21.80 9.67
CA SER A 13 13.95 -22.08 9.39
C SER A 13 14.45 -21.50 8.06
N GLY A 14 13.55 -21.27 7.10
CA GLY A 14 13.85 -20.59 5.84
C GLY A 14 14.25 -19.12 6.05
N LEU A 15 13.80 -18.48 7.14
CA LEU A 15 14.12 -17.09 7.47
C LEU A 15 15.63 -16.84 7.56
N PHE A 16 16.39 -17.82 8.06
CA PHE A 16 17.85 -17.74 8.19
C PHE A 16 18.59 -17.85 6.85
N ARG A 17 17.90 -18.18 5.75
CA ARG A 17 18.48 -18.35 4.41
C ARG A 17 18.16 -17.20 3.46
N LEU A 18 17.47 -16.17 3.93
CA LEU A 18 17.12 -15.01 3.10
C LEU A 18 18.35 -14.21 2.71
N ARG A 19 18.34 -13.74 1.46
CA ARG A 19 19.33 -12.81 0.91
C ARG A 19 18.59 -11.60 0.37
N VAL A 20 19.17 -10.41 0.51
CA VAL A 20 18.59 -9.17 -0.04
C VAL A 20 19.11 -8.98 -1.46
N GLU A 21 18.21 -8.76 -2.42
CA GLU A 21 18.57 -8.40 -3.80
C GLU A 21 18.55 -6.90 -3.98
N THR A 22 19.65 -6.36 -4.48
CA THR A 22 19.84 -4.94 -4.80
C THR A 22 20.17 -4.68 -6.26
N ASP A 23 20.35 -5.73 -7.06
CA ASP A 23 20.54 -5.65 -8.49
C ASP A 23 19.18 -5.45 -9.20
N PHE A 24 19.01 -4.28 -9.80
CA PHE A 24 17.79 -3.96 -10.53
C PHE A 24 17.59 -4.82 -11.79
N SER A 25 18.67 -5.39 -12.35
CA SER A 25 18.61 -6.22 -13.55
C SER A 25 17.94 -7.58 -13.31
N GLU A 26 17.97 -8.06 -12.06
CA GLU A 26 17.26 -9.26 -11.62
C GLU A 26 15.74 -9.09 -11.64
N ASN A 27 15.24 -7.87 -11.82
CA ASN A 27 13.82 -7.60 -12.02
C ASN A 27 13.32 -7.91 -13.46
N PHE A 28 14.23 -8.25 -14.37
CA PHE A 28 13.91 -8.58 -15.75
C PHE A 28 14.37 -10.00 -16.08
N ARG A 29 13.70 -10.63 -17.07
CA ARG A 29 14.10 -11.95 -17.58
C ARG A 29 15.52 -11.92 -18.14
N GLU A 30 16.22 -13.05 -18.00
CA GLU A 30 17.62 -13.24 -18.43
C GLU A 30 17.84 -12.89 -19.92
N ASP A 31 16.88 -13.22 -20.78
CA ASP A 31 16.92 -13.02 -22.22
C ASP A 31 16.53 -11.60 -22.69
N SER A 32 16.06 -10.76 -21.75
CA SER A 32 15.53 -9.44 -22.08
C SER A 32 16.60 -8.52 -22.70
N PRO A 33 16.23 -7.67 -23.69
CA PRO A 33 17.16 -6.69 -24.26
C PRO A 33 17.78 -5.75 -23.21
N ILE A 34 17.01 -5.43 -22.17
CA ILE A 34 17.43 -4.56 -21.06
C ILE A 34 18.58 -5.22 -20.28
N ARG A 35 18.43 -6.49 -19.91
CA ARG A 35 19.46 -7.22 -19.15
C ARG A 35 20.74 -7.42 -19.96
N ARG A 36 20.63 -7.81 -21.24
CA ARG A 36 21.78 -7.92 -22.14
C ARG A 36 22.49 -6.58 -22.36
N GLY A 37 21.73 -5.50 -22.52
CA GLY A 37 22.27 -4.15 -22.65
C GLY A 37 23.03 -3.71 -21.40
N LEU A 38 22.45 -3.95 -20.22
CA LEU A 38 23.12 -3.63 -18.95
C LEU A 38 24.36 -4.49 -18.74
N GLU A 39 24.31 -5.78 -19.02
CA GLU A 39 25.46 -6.68 -18.91
C GLU A 39 26.61 -6.26 -19.81
N PHE A 40 26.31 -5.79 -21.03
CA PHE A 40 27.32 -5.21 -21.91
C PHE A 40 27.96 -3.95 -21.29
N VAL A 41 27.15 -3.04 -20.74
CA VAL A 41 27.66 -1.82 -20.08
C VAL A 41 28.52 -2.18 -18.86
N GLU A 42 28.05 -3.11 -18.02
CA GLU A 42 28.74 -3.58 -16.82
C GLU A 42 30.10 -4.22 -17.16
N THR A 43 30.12 -5.14 -18.13
CA THR A 43 31.31 -5.95 -18.44
C THR A 43 32.28 -5.30 -19.41
N LYS A 44 31.81 -4.46 -20.34
CA LYS A 44 32.64 -3.87 -21.41
C LYS A 44 32.88 -2.37 -21.24
N LEU A 45 31.99 -1.64 -20.57
CA LEU A 45 32.06 -0.18 -20.43
C LEU A 45 32.34 0.28 -18.99
N GLY A 46 32.67 -0.65 -18.10
CA GLY A 46 33.13 -0.35 -16.73
C GLY A 46 31.99 -0.01 -15.77
N GLY A 47 30.92 -0.79 -15.74
CA GLY A 47 29.82 -0.64 -14.76
C GLY A 47 28.70 0.29 -15.23
N ALA A 48 27.51 0.22 -14.64
CA ALA A 48 26.40 1.15 -14.89
C ALA A 48 26.09 2.05 -13.70
N GLY A 49 26.67 1.77 -12.53
CA GLY A 49 26.47 2.52 -11.30
C GLY A 49 27.20 3.86 -11.33
N ASN A 50 26.53 4.89 -11.83
CA ASN A 50 27.05 6.26 -11.84
C ASN A 50 26.65 6.99 -10.56
N TRP A 51 27.63 7.63 -9.92
CA TRP A 51 27.47 8.39 -8.70
C TRP A 51 28.57 9.44 -8.57
N GLU A 52 28.49 10.25 -7.53
CA GLU A 52 29.46 11.31 -7.32
C GLU A 52 29.64 11.59 -5.84
N VAL A 53 30.82 12.06 -5.48
CA VAL A 53 31.08 12.63 -4.16
C VAL A 53 31.21 14.14 -4.30
N ASN A 54 30.42 14.87 -3.52
CA ASN A 54 30.33 16.32 -3.57
C ASN A 54 30.89 16.91 -2.28
N PHE A 55 31.81 17.88 -2.40
CA PHE A 55 32.52 18.46 -1.27
C PHE A 55 32.69 19.97 -1.43
N PRO A 56 32.75 20.70 -0.31
CA PRO A 56 33.04 22.13 -0.34
C PRO A 56 34.48 22.37 -0.81
N VAL A 57 34.68 23.44 -1.58
CA VAL A 57 36.00 23.94 -1.96
C VAL A 57 36.12 25.36 -1.45
N PRO A 58 37.12 25.68 -0.61
CA PRO A 58 37.29 27.02 -0.08
C PRO A 58 37.72 27.99 -1.18
N GLY A 59 36.92 29.01 -1.46
CA GLY A 59 37.28 30.14 -2.31
C GLY A 59 37.44 29.82 -3.81
N ASP A 60 38.24 30.65 -4.48
CA ASP A 60 38.60 30.50 -5.89
C ASP A 60 39.57 29.34 -6.09
N LEU A 61 39.38 28.59 -7.18
CA LEU A 61 40.21 27.43 -7.49
C LEU A 61 41.67 27.83 -7.76
N ASP A 62 42.59 27.40 -6.90
CA ASP A 62 44.02 27.61 -7.03
C ASP A 62 44.77 26.29 -7.33
N GLN A 63 46.10 26.37 -7.47
CA GLN A 63 46.91 25.20 -7.79
C GLN A 63 46.93 24.20 -6.62
N GLU A 64 46.93 24.67 -5.38
CA GLU A 64 46.87 23.81 -4.19
C GLU A 64 45.55 23.01 -4.14
N GLY A 65 44.42 23.67 -4.43
CA GLY A 65 43.13 23.02 -4.53
C GLY A 65 43.10 21.93 -5.62
N ILE A 66 43.70 22.20 -6.78
CA ILE A 66 43.83 21.18 -7.85
C ILE A 66 44.72 20.02 -7.42
N ASP A 67 45.83 20.28 -6.74
CA ASP A 67 46.75 19.24 -6.28
C ASP A 67 46.08 18.36 -5.19
N ARG A 68 45.26 18.94 -4.30
CA ARG A 68 44.43 18.19 -3.34
C ARG A 68 43.37 17.33 -4.04
N VAL A 69 42.73 17.85 -5.10
CA VAL A 69 41.77 17.07 -5.92
C VAL A 69 42.46 15.92 -6.64
N GLU A 70 43.69 16.12 -7.13
CA GLU A 70 44.50 15.07 -7.74
C GLU A 70 44.87 13.98 -6.72
N LYS A 71 45.33 14.37 -5.53
CA LYS A 71 45.61 13.45 -4.42
C LYS A 71 44.36 12.65 -4.00
N LEU A 72 43.20 13.32 -3.89
CA LEU A 72 41.92 12.66 -3.64
C LEU A 72 41.63 11.61 -4.72
N ALA A 73 41.76 11.98 -5.99
CA ALA A 73 41.48 11.06 -7.09
C ALA A 73 42.41 9.84 -7.09
N GLU A 74 43.69 10.01 -6.75
CA GLU A 74 44.63 8.90 -6.59
C GLU A 74 44.22 7.95 -5.46
N ARG A 75 43.89 8.49 -4.28
CA ARG A 75 43.40 7.68 -3.15
C ARG A 75 42.11 6.94 -3.47
N LEU A 76 41.18 7.57 -4.20
CA LEU A 76 39.95 6.91 -4.66
C LEU A 76 40.26 5.81 -5.70
N ARG A 77 41.25 6.00 -6.57
CA ARG A 77 41.74 4.95 -7.49
C ARG A 77 42.42 3.81 -6.75
N GLU A 78 43.05 4.02 -5.60
CA GLU A 78 43.56 2.90 -4.79
C GLU A 78 42.43 2.01 -4.24
N VAL A 79 41.29 2.62 -3.88
CA VAL A 79 40.07 1.87 -3.54
C VAL A 79 39.56 1.07 -4.73
N SER A 80 39.72 1.58 -5.97
CA SER A 80 39.42 0.81 -7.19
C SER A 80 40.37 -0.36 -7.44
N ALA A 81 41.65 -0.23 -7.05
CA ALA A 81 42.70 -1.20 -7.34
C ALA A 81 42.67 -2.42 -6.41
N ARG A 82 42.17 -2.28 -5.18
CA ARG A 82 41.93 -3.42 -4.29
C ARG A 82 40.78 -4.25 -4.85
N LYS A 83 41.07 -5.49 -5.27
CA LYS A 83 40.05 -6.49 -5.60
C LYS A 83 39.32 -6.87 -4.32
N THR A 84 38.12 -6.35 -4.11
CA THR A 84 37.38 -6.56 -2.85
C THR A 84 36.15 -7.44 -3.01
N THR A 85 35.73 -7.81 -4.23
CA THR A 85 34.61 -8.75 -4.41
C THR A 85 35.12 -10.20 -4.36
N ALA A 86 34.28 -11.13 -3.89
CA ALA A 86 34.58 -12.57 -3.86
C ALA A 86 35.00 -13.15 -5.24
N ASP A 87 34.58 -12.49 -6.33
CA ASP A 87 34.90 -12.81 -7.72
C ASP A 87 36.14 -12.06 -8.28
N GLY A 88 36.85 -11.28 -7.46
CA GLY A 88 38.08 -10.58 -7.86
C GLY A 88 37.90 -9.40 -8.83
N ARG A 89 36.68 -8.83 -8.90
CA ARG A 89 36.37 -7.62 -9.70
C ARG A 89 36.71 -6.32 -8.95
N GLN A 90 36.96 -5.25 -9.70
CA GLN A 90 37.14 -3.90 -9.16
C GLN A 90 35.78 -3.30 -8.81
N ARG A 91 35.60 -2.84 -7.57
CA ARG A 91 34.31 -2.28 -7.10
C ARG A 91 34.05 -0.88 -7.66
N LEU A 92 35.08 -0.04 -7.67
CA LEU A 92 35.08 1.26 -8.34
C LEU A 92 35.80 1.08 -9.69
N THR A 93 35.20 1.52 -10.78
CA THR A 93 35.72 1.28 -12.15
C THR A 93 36.29 2.54 -12.79
N LYS A 94 35.75 3.72 -12.43
CA LYS A 94 36.23 5.01 -12.90
C LYS A 94 36.14 6.07 -11.81
N VAL A 95 37.13 6.96 -11.82
CA VAL A 95 37.21 8.19 -11.03
C VAL A 95 37.49 9.31 -12.00
N VAL A 96 36.60 10.29 -12.09
CA VAL A 96 36.69 11.42 -13.03
C VAL A 96 36.72 12.73 -12.23
N PRO A 97 37.92 13.20 -11.87
CA PRO A 97 38.13 14.50 -11.26
C PRO A 97 38.32 15.61 -12.30
N LEU A 98 38.23 16.88 -11.87
CA LEU A 98 38.57 18.03 -12.71
C LEU A 98 40.05 18.02 -13.13
N SER A 99 40.94 17.51 -12.26
CA SER A 99 42.40 17.44 -12.51
C SER A 99 42.76 16.59 -13.74
N ASP A 100 41.98 15.57 -14.09
CA ASP A 100 42.21 14.74 -15.27
C ASP A 100 42.03 15.53 -16.58
N GLY A 101 41.00 16.39 -16.65
CA GLY A 101 40.81 17.27 -17.81
C GLY A 101 41.94 18.28 -17.96
N LEU A 102 42.46 18.79 -16.83
CA LEU A 102 43.62 19.68 -16.83
C LEU A 102 44.90 18.99 -17.31
N LYS A 103 45.06 17.67 -17.13
CA LYS A 103 46.18 16.91 -17.67
C LYS A 103 46.13 16.77 -19.19
N MET A 104 44.94 16.82 -19.80
CA MET A 104 44.78 16.84 -21.26
C MET A 104 45.23 18.17 -21.88
N VAL A 105 45.30 19.25 -21.09
CA VAL A 105 45.78 20.56 -21.52
C VAL A 105 47.28 20.69 -21.19
N PRO A 106 48.18 20.59 -22.18
CA PRO A 106 49.62 20.64 -21.95
C PRO A 106 50.07 21.96 -21.30
N ARG A 107 51.05 21.89 -20.39
CA ARG A 107 51.69 23.08 -19.83
C ARG A 107 52.66 23.68 -20.86
N PHE A 108 52.27 24.77 -21.50
CA PHE A 108 53.17 25.58 -22.32
C PHE A 108 53.74 26.76 -21.52
N PRO A 109 55.07 26.91 -21.36
CA PRO A 109 55.71 27.91 -20.50
C PRO A 109 55.32 29.37 -20.80
N LEU A 110 55.06 29.71 -22.07
CA LEU A 110 54.65 31.07 -22.46
C LEU A 110 53.12 31.27 -22.47
N LEU A 111 52.35 30.27 -22.89
CA LEU A 111 50.92 30.46 -23.21
C LEU A 111 49.98 29.92 -22.12
N LEU A 112 50.34 28.81 -21.45
CA LEU A 112 49.49 28.06 -20.50
C LEU A 112 50.22 27.85 -19.17
N ASN A 113 50.85 28.91 -18.68
CA ASN A 113 51.64 28.89 -17.44
C ASN A 113 50.80 29.03 -16.16
N THR A 114 49.57 29.55 -16.25
CA THR A 114 48.68 29.71 -15.09
C THR A 114 47.48 28.77 -15.15
N LEU A 115 46.96 28.38 -13.98
CA LEU A 115 45.78 27.54 -13.86
C LEU A 115 44.56 28.16 -14.56
N THR A 116 44.32 29.45 -14.38
CA THR A 116 43.18 30.15 -15.00
C THR A 116 43.21 30.08 -16.53
N LYS A 117 44.39 30.20 -17.15
CA LYS A 117 44.53 30.06 -18.61
C LYS A 117 44.26 28.63 -19.07
N ARG A 118 44.74 27.64 -18.33
CA ARG A 118 44.48 26.21 -18.61
C ARG A 118 43.00 25.86 -18.46
N LEU A 119 42.34 26.36 -17.41
CA LEU A 119 40.90 26.20 -17.21
C LEU A 119 40.10 26.82 -18.35
N ARG A 120 40.47 28.02 -18.83
CA ARG A 120 39.82 28.65 -19.99
C ARG A 120 39.97 27.83 -21.28
N VAL A 121 41.16 27.30 -21.55
CA VAL A 121 41.37 26.44 -22.73
C VAL A 121 40.57 25.15 -22.60
N LEU A 122 40.53 24.54 -21.41
CA LEU A 122 39.73 23.35 -21.16
C LEU A 122 38.25 23.63 -21.42
N ASP A 123 37.71 24.72 -20.86
CA ASP A 123 36.33 25.16 -21.04
C ASP A 123 35.98 25.48 -22.50
N GLN A 124 36.91 26.07 -23.26
CA GLN A 124 36.73 26.31 -24.70
C GLN A 124 36.77 25.01 -25.53
N SER A 125 37.64 24.07 -25.16
CA SER A 125 37.82 22.80 -25.89
C SER A 125 36.77 21.74 -25.58
N GLN A 126 36.24 21.78 -24.36
CA GLN A 126 35.24 20.87 -23.80
C GLN A 126 34.23 21.73 -23.02
N PRO A 127 33.30 22.39 -23.73
CA PRO A 127 32.22 23.13 -23.08
C PRO A 127 31.54 22.24 -22.04
N GLU A 128 31.20 22.82 -20.89
CA GLU A 128 30.58 22.14 -19.74
C GLU A 128 31.48 21.24 -18.89
N TYR A 129 32.72 20.89 -19.30
CA TYR A 129 33.57 20.02 -18.47
C TYR A 129 33.89 20.65 -17.10
N VAL A 130 34.33 21.92 -17.11
CA VAL A 130 34.68 22.63 -15.87
C VAL A 130 33.44 22.91 -15.03
N THR A 131 32.39 23.47 -15.64
CA THR A 131 31.15 23.84 -14.92
C THR A 131 30.35 22.64 -14.45
N SER A 132 30.49 21.48 -15.11
CA SER A 132 29.90 20.23 -14.62
C SER A 132 30.63 19.71 -13.39
N LEU A 133 31.93 19.92 -13.20
CA LEU A 133 32.66 19.39 -12.04
C LEU A 133 32.85 20.39 -10.91
N TYR A 134 32.90 21.68 -11.21
CA TYR A 134 33.14 22.76 -10.26
C TYR A 134 32.10 23.88 -10.41
N ASN A 135 31.42 24.18 -9.31
CA ASN A 135 30.53 25.32 -9.18
C ASN A 135 31.19 26.37 -8.28
N ALA A 136 31.74 27.41 -8.91
CA ALA A 136 32.41 28.51 -8.22
C ALA A 136 31.45 29.33 -7.35
N GLU A 137 30.22 29.58 -7.81
CA GLU A 137 29.22 30.37 -7.07
C GLU A 137 28.79 29.68 -5.77
N ALA A 138 28.65 28.35 -5.82
CA ALA A 138 28.31 27.55 -4.65
C ALA A 138 29.53 27.18 -3.80
N GLY A 139 30.76 27.40 -4.29
CA GLY A 139 32.00 26.94 -3.67
C GLY A 139 32.04 25.42 -3.51
N ARG A 140 31.56 24.67 -4.52
CA ARG A 140 31.48 23.20 -4.44
C ARG A 140 32.08 22.53 -5.67
N MET A 141 32.69 21.38 -5.43
CA MET A 141 33.19 20.50 -6.48
C MET A 141 32.62 19.10 -6.31
N ARG A 142 32.51 18.38 -7.42
CA ARG A 142 32.23 16.96 -7.42
C ARG A 142 33.30 16.17 -8.13
N VAL A 143 33.50 14.95 -7.67
CA VAL A 143 34.23 13.90 -8.40
C VAL A 143 33.22 12.86 -8.84
N VAL A 144 33.15 12.61 -10.15
CA VAL A 144 32.24 11.61 -10.71
C VAL A 144 32.89 10.23 -10.59
N LEU A 145 32.10 9.28 -10.10
CA LEU A 145 32.48 7.93 -9.76
C LEU A 145 31.63 6.94 -10.53
N ARG A 146 32.24 5.81 -10.90
CA ARG A 146 31.54 4.70 -11.52
C ARG A 146 31.88 3.42 -10.79
N ALA A 147 30.86 2.60 -10.57
CA ALA A 147 30.93 1.31 -9.90
C ALA A 147 30.07 0.28 -10.63
N LEU A 148 30.27 -0.99 -10.28
CA LEU A 148 29.38 -2.06 -10.75
C LEU A 148 28.02 -1.94 -10.04
N GLU A 149 26.92 -1.98 -10.78
CA GLU A 149 25.58 -1.91 -10.20
C GLU A 149 25.18 -3.25 -9.54
N ARG A 150 25.75 -4.36 -10.01
CA ARG A 150 25.40 -5.73 -9.59
C ARG A 150 26.15 -6.17 -8.32
N GLU A 151 26.06 -5.38 -7.27
CA GLU A 151 26.70 -5.62 -5.96
C GLU A 151 25.65 -5.66 -4.84
N GLN A 152 25.98 -6.35 -3.73
CA GLN A 152 25.10 -6.43 -2.56
C GLN A 152 24.98 -5.08 -1.83
N ALA A 153 23.82 -4.79 -1.23
CA ALA A 153 23.54 -3.55 -0.49
C ALA A 153 24.67 -3.14 0.47
N GLY A 154 25.09 -4.06 1.34
CA GLY A 154 26.12 -3.80 2.35
C GLY A 154 27.48 -3.46 1.72
N GLN A 155 27.81 -4.05 0.57
CA GLN A 155 29.02 -3.71 -0.17
C GLN A 155 28.87 -2.34 -0.85
N LYS A 156 27.72 -2.01 -1.43
CA LYS A 156 27.50 -0.66 -1.97
C LYS A 156 27.67 0.40 -0.87
N ARG A 157 27.11 0.14 0.31
CA ARG A 157 27.20 1.01 1.48
C ARG A 157 28.62 1.21 1.98
N GLU A 158 29.37 0.14 2.20
CA GLU A 158 30.78 0.22 2.63
C GLU A 158 31.62 1.04 1.63
N LEU A 159 31.38 0.88 0.32
CA LEU A 159 32.07 1.66 -0.70
C LEU A 159 31.71 3.15 -0.60
N ILE A 160 30.43 3.47 -0.41
CA ILE A 160 29.95 4.85 -0.26
C ILE A 160 30.58 5.51 0.98
N GLU A 161 30.51 4.83 2.13
CA GLU A 161 31.07 5.34 3.39
C GLU A 161 32.59 5.53 3.29
N ARG A 162 33.30 4.59 2.65
CA ARG A 162 34.75 4.70 2.44
C ARG A 162 35.13 5.87 1.54
N VAL A 163 34.36 6.12 0.48
CA VAL A 163 34.58 7.28 -0.41
C VAL A 163 34.35 8.58 0.35
N GLU A 164 33.26 8.69 1.12
CA GLU A 164 32.98 9.88 1.93
C GLU A 164 34.07 10.13 2.99
N GLU A 165 34.56 9.08 3.64
CA GLU A 165 35.65 9.15 4.62
C GLU A 165 36.93 9.70 3.98
N ILE A 166 37.38 9.11 2.86
CA ILE A 166 38.58 9.55 2.13
C ILE A 166 38.43 11.01 1.68
N THR A 167 37.26 11.39 1.16
CA THR A 167 37.01 12.77 0.73
C THR A 167 37.00 13.74 1.91
N ARG A 168 36.45 13.35 3.07
CA ARG A 168 36.45 14.18 4.29
C ARG A 168 37.85 14.36 4.87
N GLU A 169 38.72 13.37 4.77
CA GLU A 169 40.12 13.50 5.19
C GLU A 169 40.90 14.48 4.32
N GLU A 170 40.66 14.48 3.00
CA GLU A 170 41.32 15.43 2.09
C GLU A 170 40.70 16.83 2.14
N PHE A 171 39.40 16.93 2.43
CA PHE A 171 38.64 18.19 2.53
C PHE A 171 37.89 18.27 3.89
N PRO A 172 38.62 18.48 5.00
CA PRO A 172 38.03 18.54 6.35
C PRO A 172 37.31 19.87 6.63
N ASP A 173 37.73 20.94 5.97
CA ASP A 173 37.23 22.28 6.20
C ASP A 173 35.86 22.47 5.52
N VAL A 174 34.81 22.64 6.32
CA VAL A 174 33.47 22.94 5.84
C VAL A 174 33.16 24.40 6.17
N PRO A 175 33.08 25.29 5.16
CA PRO A 175 32.73 26.68 5.38
C PRO A 175 31.37 26.82 6.07
N ALA A 176 31.22 27.82 6.94
CA ALA A 176 29.98 28.05 7.67
C ALA A 176 28.79 28.21 6.72
N GLY A 177 27.72 27.44 6.95
CA GLY A 177 26.51 27.44 6.11
C GLY A 177 26.57 26.52 4.88
N GLN A 178 27.68 25.82 4.64
CA GLN A 178 27.77 24.79 3.59
C GLN A 178 27.52 23.39 4.17
N ARG A 179 27.06 22.48 3.31
CA ARG A 179 26.95 21.06 3.66
C ARG A 179 28.33 20.39 3.70
N PRO A 180 28.52 19.37 4.54
CA PRO A 180 29.74 18.57 4.52
C PRO A 180 29.90 17.80 3.21
N VAL A 181 30.93 16.96 3.17
CA VAL A 181 31.14 15.95 2.13
C VAL A 181 29.94 14.99 2.12
N GLU A 182 29.32 14.81 0.96
CA GLU A 182 28.18 13.91 0.76
C GLU A 182 28.34 13.16 -0.58
N ALA A 183 28.18 11.84 -0.55
CA ALA A 183 28.00 11.05 -1.76
C ALA A 183 26.54 11.16 -2.24
N THR A 184 26.34 11.24 -3.55
CA THR A 184 25.02 11.34 -4.17
C THR A 184 24.99 10.66 -5.53
N GLY A 185 23.84 10.70 -6.19
CA GLY A 185 23.56 10.01 -7.45
C GLY A 185 22.71 8.77 -7.25
N LEU A 186 22.35 8.14 -8.38
CA LEU A 186 21.35 7.07 -8.39
C LEU A 186 21.81 5.82 -7.63
N TYR A 187 23.09 5.46 -7.73
CA TYR A 187 23.69 4.33 -7.00
C TYR A 187 23.56 4.50 -5.47
N VAL A 188 23.81 5.72 -4.98
CA VAL A 188 23.68 6.06 -3.56
C VAL A 188 22.21 6.02 -3.15
N LEU A 189 21.35 6.72 -3.89
CA LEU A 189 19.92 6.81 -3.61
C LEU A 189 19.26 5.42 -3.55
N LEU A 190 19.52 4.55 -4.52
CA LEU A 190 18.93 3.21 -4.57
C LEU A 190 19.42 2.33 -3.42
N THR A 191 20.70 2.44 -3.03
CA THR A 191 21.26 1.69 -1.89
C THR A 191 20.51 2.05 -0.59
N PHE A 192 20.39 3.35 -0.28
CA PHE A 192 19.70 3.80 0.93
C PHE A 192 18.18 3.56 0.88
N LEU A 193 17.56 3.69 -0.30
CA LEU A 193 16.13 3.46 -0.46
C LEU A 193 15.75 2.01 -0.11
N ILE A 194 16.52 1.02 -0.56
CA ILE A 194 16.24 -0.39 -0.27
C ILE A 194 16.40 -0.69 1.22
N GLU A 195 17.48 -0.21 1.85
CA GLU A 195 17.71 -0.38 3.29
C GLU A 195 16.61 0.28 4.13
N SER A 196 16.23 1.52 3.79
CA SER A 196 15.14 2.23 4.49
C SER A 196 13.83 1.48 4.36
N LEU A 197 13.48 1.01 3.16
CA LEU A 197 12.25 0.25 2.93
C LEU A 197 12.20 -1.03 3.79
N LEU A 198 13.30 -1.78 3.87
CA LEU A 198 13.34 -3.00 4.69
C LEU A 198 13.13 -2.69 6.17
N ARG A 199 13.78 -1.62 6.67
CA ARG A 199 13.60 -1.16 8.06
C ARG A 199 12.16 -0.70 8.31
N ASP A 200 11.62 0.13 7.41
CA ASP A 200 10.28 0.68 7.51
C ASP A 200 9.22 -0.42 7.44
N GLN A 201 9.48 -1.50 6.69
CA GLN A 201 8.61 -2.66 6.61
C GLN A 201 8.53 -3.41 7.94
N VAL A 202 9.66 -3.61 8.63
CA VAL A 202 9.69 -4.24 9.96
C VAL A 202 8.92 -3.38 10.97
N VAL A 203 9.17 -2.07 10.99
CA VAL A 203 8.47 -1.14 11.89
C VAL A 203 6.97 -1.13 11.61
N SER A 204 6.59 -1.02 10.34
CA SER A 204 5.18 -1.03 9.90
C SER A 204 4.48 -2.34 10.25
N PHE A 205 5.17 -3.47 10.11
CA PHE A 205 4.64 -4.79 10.48
C PHE A 205 4.39 -4.90 11.98
N VAL A 206 5.35 -4.50 12.82
CA VAL A 206 5.18 -4.51 14.29
C VAL A 206 4.03 -3.59 14.69
N LEU A 207 3.97 -2.38 14.13
CA LEU A 207 2.91 -1.43 14.42
C LEU A 207 1.53 -1.94 13.97
N ALA A 208 1.43 -2.56 12.80
CA ALA A 208 0.21 -3.15 12.29
C ALA A 208 -0.25 -4.35 13.13
N ALA A 209 0.67 -5.24 13.54
CA ALA A 209 0.37 -6.35 14.43
C ALA A 209 -0.18 -5.88 15.78
N ILE A 210 0.43 -4.85 16.38
CA ILE A 210 -0.06 -4.21 17.61
C ILE A 210 -1.44 -3.57 17.36
N GLY A 211 -1.59 -2.80 16.28
CA GLY A 211 -2.82 -2.12 15.92
C GLY A 211 -3.99 -3.09 15.72
N ILE A 212 -3.78 -4.19 14.98
CA ILE A 212 -4.77 -5.25 14.79
C ILE A 212 -5.13 -5.91 16.13
N THR A 213 -4.14 -6.23 16.95
CA THR A 213 -4.37 -6.85 18.27
C THR A 213 -5.22 -5.95 19.16
N VAL A 214 -4.90 -4.65 19.23
CA VAL A 214 -5.66 -3.65 19.99
C VAL A 214 -7.06 -3.49 19.42
N MET A 215 -7.19 -3.35 18.11
CA MET A 215 -8.49 -3.22 17.44
C MET A 215 -9.39 -4.43 17.70
N MET A 216 -8.86 -5.65 17.57
CA MET A 216 -9.58 -6.89 17.88
C MET A 216 -9.98 -6.95 19.36
N ALA A 217 -9.05 -6.62 20.27
CA ALA A 217 -9.33 -6.59 21.71
C ALA A 217 -10.47 -5.61 22.04
N LEU A 218 -10.50 -4.44 21.41
CA LEU A 218 -11.56 -3.44 21.58
C LEU A 218 -12.90 -3.88 20.95
N ALA A 219 -12.88 -4.36 19.70
CA ALA A 219 -14.07 -4.79 18.97
C ALA A 219 -14.79 -5.95 19.66
N PHE A 220 -14.02 -6.86 20.23
CA PHE A 220 -14.53 -8.03 20.93
C PHE A 220 -14.58 -7.85 22.46
N ARG A 221 -14.09 -6.73 22.99
CA ARG A 221 -13.99 -6.43 24.43
C ARG A 221 -13.30 -7.55 25.23
N ASN A 222 -12.35 -8.24 24.61
CA ASN A 222 -11.62 -9.35 25.22
C ASN A 222 -10.18 -9.38 24.68
N PRO A 223 -9.16 -9.11 25.52
CA PRO A 223 -7.77 -9.04 25.07
C PRO A 223 -7.23 -10.38 24.56
N TRP A 224 -7.73 -11.51 25.09
CA TRP A 224 -7.33 -12.85 24.65
C TRP A 224 -7.69 -13.09 23.19
N ILE A 225 -8.76 -12.47 22.71
CA ILE A 225 -9.25 -12.64 21.34
C ILE A 225 -8.48 -11.78 20.37
N GLY A 226 -7.98 -10.64 20.82
CA GLY A 226 -6.96 -9.89 20.10
C GLY A 226 -5.72 -10.75 19.83
N LEU A 227 -5.21 -11.44 20.87
CA LEU A 227 -4.03 -12.29 20.74
C LEU A 227 -4.29 -13.52 19.87
N VAL A 228 -5.44 -14.19 20.04
CA VAL A 228 -5.85 -15.34 19.21
C VAL A 228 -6.05 -14.94 17.76
N GLY A 229 -6.61 -13.76 17.51
CA GLY A 229 -6.78 -13.21 16.17
C GLY A 229 -5.44 -12.93 15.48
N LEU A 230 -4.37 -12.61 16.21
CA LEU A 230 -3.07 -12.34 15.61
C LEU A 230 -2.44 -13.58 14.97
N VAL A 231 -2.54 -14.75 15.62
CA VAL A 231 -1.85 -15.98 15.20
C VAL A 231 -2.16 -16.42 13.75
N PRO A 232 -3.42 -16.56 13.30
CA PRO A 232 -3.72 -16.96 11.91
C PRO A 232 -3.31 -15.89 10.89
N ASN A 233 -3.11 -14.63 11.30
CA ASN A 233 -2.67 -13.54 10.45
C ASN A 233 -1.15 -13.51 10.24
N LEU A 234 -0.38 -14.01 11.22
CA LEU A 234 1.07 -14.18 11.08
C LEU A 234 1.45 -15.42 10.28
N PHE A 235 0.61 -16.45 10.30
CA PHE A 235 0.84 -17.71 9.61
C PHE A 235 1.19 -17.58 8.10
N PRO A 236 0.41 -16.87 7.26
CA PRO A 236 0.75 -16.73 5.84
C PRO A 236 2.07 -15.99 5.60
N ILE A 237 2.45 -15.07 6.49
CA ILE A 237 3.68 -14.29 6.38
C ILE A 237 4.89 -15.20 6.62
N VAL A 238 4.85 -15.98 7.70
CA VAL A 238 5.90 -16.97 7.98
C VAL A 238 6.00 -17.98 6.84
N LEU A 239 4.87 -18.41 6.29
CA LEU A 239 4.82 -19.34 5.17
C LEU A 239 5.47 -18.76 3.90
N VAL A 240 5.13 -17.53 3.51
CA VAL A 240 5.71 -16.87 2.32
C VAL A 240 7.19 -16.60 2.50
N ILE A 241 7.57 -15.96 3.61
CA ILE A 241 8.97 -15.59 3.88
C ILE A 241 9.84 -16.85 4.02
N GLY A 242 9.32 -17.87 4.70
CA GLY A 242 9.98 -19.17 4.81
C GLY A 242 10.16 -19.86 3.47
N ALA A 243 9.10 -19.90 2.65
CA ALA A 243 9.15 -20.48 1.32
C ALA A 243 10.17 -19.77 0.43
N MET A 244 10.25 -18.43 0.50
CA MET A 244 11.29 -17.66 -0.20
C MET A 244 12.70 -18.09 0.20
N GLY A 245 12.97 -18.20 1.51
CA GLY A 245 14.28 -18.61 2.00
C GLY A 245 14.68 -20.05 1.62
N TRP A 246 13.72 -20.98 1.57
CA TRP A 246 13.96 -22.34 1.10
C TRP A 246 14.21 -22.42 -0.41
N MET A 247 13.48 -21.62 -1.19
CA MET A 247 13.65 -21.54 -2.64
C MET A 247 14.88 -20.70 -3.04
N GLY A 248 15.54 -20.05 -2.08
CA GLY A 248 16.64 -19.12 -2.37
C GLY A 248 16.20 -17.88 -3.13
N LEU A 249 14.91 -17.54 -3.09
CA LEU A 249 14.38 -16.34 -3.72
C LEU A 249 14.82 -15.13 -2.88
N PRO A 250 15.52 -14.16 -3.48
CA PRO A 250 16.01 -13.05 -2.71
C PRO A 250 14.89 -12.03 -2.42
N VAL A 251 15.06 -11.30 -1.33
CA VAL A 251 14.16 -10.23 -0.89
C VAL A 251 14.55 -8.95 -1.62
N ASN A 252 13.66 -8.49 -2.49
CA ASN A 252 13.74 -7.19 -3.16
C ASN A 252 12.61 -6.27 -2.67
N ILE A 253 12.52 -5.07 -3.25
CA ILE A 253 11.49 -4.07 -2.91
C ILE A 253 10.08 -4.65 -3.00
N ALA A 254 9.74 -5.35 -4.09
CA ALA A 254 8.39 -5.85 -4.31
C ALA A 254 8.01 -6.97 -3.34
N THR A 255 8.92 -7.92 -3.13
CA THR A 255 8.71 -9.07 -2.23
C THR A 255 8.68 -8.64 -0.77
N ALA A 256 9.44 -7.61 -0.37
CA ALA A 256 9.38 -7.02 0.95
C ALA A 256 7.97 -6.51 1.29
N MET A 257 7.27 -5.87 0.34
CA MET A 257 5.92 -5.34 0.54
C MET A 257 4.85 -6.42 0.82
N ILE A 258 5.09 -7.66 0.38
CA ILE A 258 4.10 -8.75 0.46
C ILE A 258 3.71 -9.06 1.90
N ALA A 259 4.65 -9.00 2.85
CA ALA A 259 4.38 -9.25 4.25
C ALA A 259 3.34 -8.28 4.84
N SER A 260 3.48 -6.98 4.56
CA SER A 260 2.54 -5.94 5.02
C SER A 260 1.18 -6.05 4.32
N VAL A 261 1.18 -6.24 2.99
CA VAL A 261 -0.06 -6.40 2.21
C VAL A 261 -0.84 -7.64 2.67
N SER A 262 -0.15 -8.77 2.85
CA SER A 262 -0.75 -10.02 3.30
C SER A 262 -1.40 -9.90 4.68
N LEU A 263 -0.76 -9.16 5.61
CA LEU A 263 -1.30 -8.94 6.95
C LEU A 263 -2.66 -8.22 6.89
N GLY A 264 -2.76 -7.17 6.08
CA GLY A 264 -3.98 -6.39 5.90
C GLY A 264 -5.10 -7.17 5.20
N LEU A 265 -4.78 -8.00 4.22
CA LEU A 265 -5.78 -8.80 3.50
C LEU A 265 -6.31 -9.99 4.32
N THR A 266 -5.50 -10.55 5.21
CA THR A 266 -5.88 -11.76 5.96
C THR A 266 -6.77 -11.43 7.17
N VAL A 267 -6.61 -10.24 7.77
CA VAL A 267 -7.27 -9.89 9.04
C VAL A 267 -8.78 -9.87 8.94
N ASP A 268 -9.32 -9.40 7.81
CA ASP A 268 -10.76 -9.31 7.58
C ASP A 268 -11.43 -10.68 7.69
N SER A 269 -10.78 -11.73 7.17
CA SER A 269 -11.26 -13.10 7.26
C SER A 269 -11.39 -13.55 8.72
N SER A 270 -10.42 -13.19 9.58
CA SER A 270 -10.49 -13.48 11.02
C SER A 270 -11.65 -12.75 11.69
N ILE A 271 -11.86 -11.47 11.35
CA ILE A 271 -12.93 -10.65 11.92
C ILE A 271 -14.30 -11.25 11.60
N HIS A 272 -14.53 -11.56 10.32
CA HIS A 272 -15.77 -12.17 9.87
C HIS A 272 -16.01 -13.50 10.58
N TYR A 273 -14.97 -14.34 10.65
CA TYR A 273 -15.05 -15.66 11.28
C TYR A 273 -15.37 -15.58 12.78
N ILE A 274 -14.61 -14.79 13.54
CA ILE A 274 -14.84 -14.59 14.99
C ILE A 274 -16.23 -13.99 15.24
N SER A 275 -16.66 -13.04 14.42
CA SER A 275 -17.99 -12.43 14.51
C SER A 275 -19.11 -13.45 14.26
N GLY A 276 -18.94 -14.33 13.27
CA GLY A 276 -19.85 -15.45 13.00
C GLY A 276 -19.93 -16.42 14.18
N PHE A 277 -18.78 -16.84 14.69
CA PHE A 277 -18.69 -17.72 15.85
C PHE A 277 -19.36 -17.10 17.08
N ARG A 278 -19.09 -15.81 17.37
CA ARG A 278 -19.72 -15.10 18.49
C ARG A 278 -21.24 -15.00 18.34
N ARG A 279 -21.77 -14.80 17.13
CA ARG A 279 -23.21 -14.79 16.89
C ARG A 279 -23.84 -16.17 17.17
N ALA A 280 -23.18 -17.26 16.78
CA ALA A 280 -23.65 -18.61 17.05
C ALA A 280 -23.61 -18.92 18.56
N ARG A 281 -22.51 -18.57 19.25
CA ARG A 281 -22.39 -18.71 20.72
C ARG A 281 -23.44 -17.89 21.47
N ALA A 282 -23.72 -16.67 21.03
CA ALA A 282 -24.77 -15.83 21.60
C ALA A 282 -26.19 -16.40 21.37
N ALA A 283 -26.39 -17.20 20.31
CA ALA A 283 -27.65 -17.87 20.04
C ALA A 283 -27.88 -19.13 20.91
N GLY A 284 -26.90 -19.51 21.74
CA GLY A 284 -26.97 -20.67 22.64
C GLY A 284 -26.28 -21.92 22.12
N ASP A 285 -25.65 -21.87 20.92
CA ASP A 285 -24.94 -23.00 20.34
C ASP A 285 -23.72 -23.35 21.23
N ASP A 286 -23.46 -24.64 21.46
CA ASP A 286 -22.22 -25.10 22.09
C ASP A 286 -21.02 -24.85 21.16
N VAL A 287 -19.78 -25.02 21.65
CA VAL A 287 -18.58 -24.64 20.89
C VAL A 287 -18.50 -25.39 19.55
N ALA A 288 -18.81 -26.69 19.53
CA ALA A 288 -18.74 -27.49 18.31
C ALA A 288 -19.79 -27.04 17.29
N THR A 289 -21.06 -26.95 17.70
CA THR A 289 -22.15 -26.49 16.82
C THR A 289 -21.91 -25.06 16.31
N ALA A 290 -21.38 -24.17 17.16
CA ALA A 290 -21.05 -22.80 16.77
C ALA A 290 -19.96 -22.75 15.69
N LEU A 291 -18.94 -23.60 15.78
CA LEU A 291 -17.90 -23.73 14.75
C LEU A 291 -18.48 -24.28 13.44
N GLU A 292 -19.26 -25.36 13.49
CA GLU A 292 -19.90 -25.94 12.31
C GLU A 292 -20.79 -24.94 11.58
N ARG A 293 -21.62 -24.21 12.33
CA ARG A 293 -22.49 -23.17 11.78
C ARG A 293 -21.69 -22.03 11.16
N THR A 294 -20.58 -21.65 11.78
CA THR A 294 -19.68 -20.60 11.26
C THR A 294 -19.00 -21.06 9.98
N HIS A 295 -18.53 -22.31 9.91
CA HIS A 295 -17.98 -22.91 8.69
C HIS A 295 -19.01 -22.93 7.54
N ALA A 296 -20.23 -23.39 7.82
CA ALA A 296 -21.28 -23.53 6.83
C ALA A 296 -21.75 -22.17 6.25
N GLY A 297 -21.70 -21.10 7.05
CA GLY A 297 -22.07 -19.75 6.64
C GLY A 297 -20.87 -18.89 6.26
N VAL A 298 -20.23 -18.31 7.27
CA VAL A 298 -19.13 -17.35 7.09
C VAL A 298 -17.92 -17.99 6.43
N GLY A 299 -17.56 -19.22 6.79
CA GLY A 299 -16.43 -19.93 6.23
C GLY A 299 -16.51 -20.04 4.70
N ARG A 300 -17.68 -20.43 4.17
CA ARG A 300 -17.91 -20.48 2.71
C ARG A 300 -17.75 -19.12 2.03
N ALA A 301 -18.28 -18.05 2.63
CA ALA A 301 -18.13 -16.70 2.10
C ALA A 301 -16.65 -16.27 2.06
N VAL A 302 -15.90 -16.57 3.13
CA VAL A 302 -14.46 -16.29 3.24
C VAL A 302 -13.65 -17.07 2.19
N VAL A 303 -13.99 -18.35 1.92
CA VAL A 303 -13.36 -19.14 0.84
C VAL A 303 -13.55 -18.46 -0.51
N LEU A 304 -14.80 -18.11 -0.86
CA LEU A 304 -15.11 -17.51 -2.17
C LEU A 304 -14.41 -16.16 -2.35
N ALA A 305 -14.40 -15.32 -1.32
CA ALA A 305 -13.70 -14.04 -1.35
C ALA A 305 -12.18 -14.21 -1.53
N ASN A 306 -11.56 -15.14 -0.79
CA ASN A 306 -10.12 -15.42 -0.93
C ASN A 306 -9.78 -16.00 -2.31
N LEU A 307 -10.60 -16.91 -2.84
CA LEU A 307 -10.39 -17.45 -4.19
C LEU A 307 -10.49 -16.35 -5.26
N ALA A 308 -11.44 -15.42 -5.13
CA ALA A 308 -11.52 -14.28 -6.03
C ALA A 308 -10.25 -13.40 -5.97
N LEU A 309 -9.70 -13.16 -4.77
CA LEU A 309 -8.43 -12.44 -4.60
C LEU A 309 -7.25 -13.21 -5.21
N VAL A 310 -7.17 -14.53 -4.99
CA VAL A 310 -6.13 -15.39 -5.59
C VAL A 310 -6.19 -15.31 -7.11
N VAL A 311 -7.38 -15.41 -7.71
CA VAL A 311 -7.54 -15.25 -9.16
C VAL A 311 -7.12 -13.85 -9.60
N GLY A 312 -7.52 -12.81 -8.89
CA GLY A 312 -7.14 -11.42 -9.18
C GLY A 312 -5.62 -11.19 -9.17
N PHE A 313 -4.92 -11.65 -8.12
CA PHE A 313 -3.47 -11.53 -8.02
C PHE A 313 -2.73 -12.46 -9.00
N SER A 314 -3.31 -13.62 -9.36
CA SER A 314 -2.71 -14.53 -10.32
C SER A 314 -2.55 -13.90 -11.72
N VAL A 315 -3.36 -12.90 -12.07
CA VAL A 315 -3.21 -12.16 -13.34
C VAL A 315 -1.84 -11.48 -13.44
N LEU A 316 -1.23 -11.08 -12.32
CA LEU A 316 0.09 -10.45 -12.31
C LEU A 316 1.22 -11.39 -12.78
N THR A 317 0.98 -12.71 -12.76
CA THR A 317 1.94 -13.70 -13.28
C THR A 317 2.16 -13.61 -14.79
N LEU A 318 1.25 -12.93 -15.50
CA LEU A 318 1.37 -12.66 -16.94
C LEU A 318 2.32 -11.50 -17.25
N SER A 319 2.86 -10.81 -16.24
CA SER A 319 3.75 -9.66 -16.42
C SER A 319 5.12 -10.07 -16.99
N HIS A 320 5.69 -9.19 -17.82
CA HIS A 320 7.09 -9.29 -18.24
C HIS A 320 8.08 -8.80 -17.17
N PHE A 321 7.59 -8.09 -16.15
CA PHE A 321 8.38 -7.58 -15.04
C PHE A 321 8.35 -8.59 -13.88
N ILE A 322 9.49 -9.25 -13.61
CA ILE A 322 9.62 -10.37 -12.68
C ILE A 322 9.10 -10.04 -11.27
N PRO A 323 9.32 -8.83 -10.70
CA PRO A 323 8.79 -8.49 -9.40
C PRO A 323 7.27 -8.58 -9.30
N LEU A 324 6.53 -8.27 -10.36
CA LEU A 324 5.06 -8.41 -10.38
C LEU A 324 4.64 -9.87 -10.46
N VAL A 325 5.40 -10.71 -11.17
CA VAL A 325 5.15 -12.15 -11.24
C VAL A 325 5.32 -12.77 -9.85
N TYR A 326 6.45 -12.49 -9.18
CA TYR A 326 6.66 -12.95 -7.80
C TYR A 326 5.64 -12.38 -6.84
N PHE A 327 5.28 -11.11 -6.97
CA PHE A 327 4.22 -10.51 -6.16
C PHE A 327 2.89 -11.27 -6.31
N GLY A 328 2.46 -11.55 -7.55
CA GLY A 328 1.25 -12.32 -7.82
C GLY A 328 1.26 -13.72 -7.23
N ILE A 329 2.36 -14.47 -7.43
CA ILE A 329 2.50 -15.85 -6.92
C ILE A 329 2.53 -15.85 -5.38
N LEU A 330 3.40 -15.04 -4.78
CA LEU A 330 3.62 -15.06 -3.34
C LEU A 330 2.41 -14.51 -2.58
N VAL A 331 1.73 -13.47 -3.08
CA VAL A 331 0.46 -13.01 -2.48
C VAL A 331 -0.62 -14.10 -2.59
N SER A 332 -0.70 -14.81 -3.71
CA SER A 332 -1.65 -15.92 -3.86
C SER A 332 -1.39 -17.04 -2.85
N VAL A 333 -0.12 -17.42 -2.67
CA VAL A 333 0.30 -18.37 -1.63
C VAL A 333 -0.04 -17.84 -0.24
N ALA A 334 0.19 -16.55 0.02
CA ALA A 334 -0.17 -15.91 1.28
C ALA A 334 -1.68 -15.98 1.54
N MET A 335 -2.52 -15.71 0.55
CA MET A 335 -3.98 -15.78 0.67
C MET A 335 -4.47 -17.21 0.95
N LEU A 336 -3.90 -18.21 0.27
CA LEU A 336 -4.20 -19.62 0.55
C LEU A 336 -3.75 -20.03 1.97
N GLY A 337 -2.56 -19.59 2.38
CA GLY A 337 -2.06 -19.78 3.75
C GLY A 337 -2.95 -19.09 4.78
N GLY A 338 -3.40 -17.87 4.51
CA GLY A 338 -4.29 -17.10 5.38
C GLY A 338 -5.67 -17.73 5.47
N LEU A 339 -6.18 -18.28 4.37
CA LEU A 339 -7.41 -19.07 4.37
C LEU A 339 -7.29 -20.32 5.23
N ALA A 340 -6.18 -21.06 5.11
CA ALA A 340 -5.89 -22.20 5.97
C ALA A 340 -5.73 -21.79 7.44
N GLY A 341 -5.06 -20.67 7.72
CA GLY A 341 -4.97 -20.09 9.06
C GLY A 341 -6.35 -19.79 9.66
N ASN A 342 -7.23 -19.15 8.88
CA ASN A 342 -8.55 -18.76 9.36
C ASN A 342 -9.56 -19.91 9.46
N LEU A 343 -9.44 -20.96 8.65
CA LEU A 343 -10.38 -22.08 8.65
C LEU A 343 -9.88 -23.32 9.40
N VAL A 344 -8.59 -23.38 9.73
CA VAL A 344 -8.03 -24.53 10.47
C VAL A 344 -7.47 -24.09 11.81
N LEU A 345 -6.60 -23.07 11.82
CA LEU A 345 -5.91 -22.67 13.04
C LEU A 345 -6.82 -21.87 13.97
N LEU A 346 -7.53 -20.87 13.43
CA LEU A 346 -8.41 -20.00 14.21
C LEU A 346 -9.55 -20.76 14.95
N PRO A 347 -10.29 -21.70 14.33
CA PRO A 347 -11.31 -22.49 15.02
C PRO A 347 -10.75 -23.27 16.21
N VAL A 348 -9.57 -23.87 16.06
CA VAL A 348 -8.90 -24.63 17.11
C VAL A 348 -8.50 -23.73 18.27
N LEU A 349 -7.96 -22.54 17.97
CA LEU A 349 -7.59 -21.57 19.00
C LEU A 349 -8.83 -21.03 19.75
N LEU A 350 -9.93 -20.76 19.03
CA LEU A 350 -11.19 -20.35 19.64
C LEU A 350 -11.77 -21.45 20.54
N ALA A 351 -11.73 -22.71 20.09
CA ALA A 351 -12.18 -23.85 20.90
C ALA A 351 -11.33 -24.02 22.17
N TRP A 352 -10.02 -23.78 22.09
CA TRP A 352 -9.13 -23.85 23.24
C TRP A 352 -9.40 -22.74 24.26
N VAL A 353 -9.66 -21.52 23.78
CA VAL A 353 -9.94 -20.35 24.64
C VAL A 353 -11.34 -20.42 25.25
N GLU A 354 -12.31 -21.06 24.61
CA GLU A 354 -13.69 -21.24 25.12
C GLU A 354 -13.97 -22.65 25.68
N GLY A 355 -12.95 -23.50 25.83
CA GLY A 355 -13.08 -24.88 26.33
C GLY A 355 -13.68 -25.00 27.75
N PRO A 356 -14.02 -26.23 28.19
CA PRO A 356 -14.77 -26.46 29.43
C PRO A 356 -13.99 -25.96 30.66
N GLY A 357 -14.35 -24.76 31.14
CA GLY A 357 -13.66 -24.04 32.22
C GLY A 357 -13.38 -22.56 31.92
N ALA A 358 -13.47 -22.15 30.65
CA ALA A 358 -13.25 -20.77 30.25
C ALA A 358 -14.42 -19.84 30.61
N ARG A 359 -14.12 -18.56 30.89
CA ARG A 359 -15.13 -17.50 31.06
C ARG A 359 -16.03 -17.47 29.84
N LYS A 360 -17.30 -17.86 30.01
CA LYS A 360 -18.35 -17.71 28.99
C LYS A 360 -18.32 -16.26 28.50
N TRP A 361 -18.25 -16.09 27.18
CA TRP A 361 -18.32 -14.78 26.56
C TRP A 361 -19.55 -14.04 27.12
N PRO A 362 -19.42 -12.81 27.65
CA PRO A 362 -20.58 -12.02 28.04
C PRO A 362 -21.37 -11.69 26.77
N GLY A 363 -22.36 -12.53 26.46
CA GLY A 363 -23.19 -12.37 25.27
C GLY A 363 -23.77 -10.95 25.25
N PRO A 364 -23.87 -10.29 24.09
CA PRO A 364 -24.74 -9.13 23.99
C PRO A 364 -26.12 -9.59 24.44
N GLN A 365 -26.77 -8.84 25.33
CA GLN A 365 -28.18 -9.06 25.63
C GLN A 365 -28.93 -8.95 24.30
N LEU A 366 -29.27 -10.11 23.71
CA LEU A 366 -30.17 -10.18 22.59
C LEU A 366 -31.46 -9.51 23.09
N ALA A 367 -31.88 -8.44 22.40
CA ALA A 367 -33.19 -7.87 22.63
C ALA A 367 -34.21 -9.00 22.63
N PRO A 368 -35.15 -9.04 23.60
CA PRO A 368 -36.06 -10.16 23.78
C PRO A 368 -36.73 -10.49 22.44
N ARG A 369 -36.74 -11.77 22.07
CA ARG A 369 -37.49 -12.26 20.91
C ARG A 369 -38.89 -11.67 21.01
N CYS A 370 -39.33 -10.94 19.99
CA CYS A 370 -40.73 -10.58 19.89
C CYS A 370 -41.53 -11.87 19.86
N ASP A 371 -42.33 -12.08 20.90
CA ASP A 371 -43.23 -13.21 21.01
C ASP A 371 -44.29 -13.09 19.90
N PRO A 372 -44.41 -14.07 18.98
CA PRO A 372 -45.46 -14.06 17.96
C PRO A 372 -46.87 -14.08 18.57
N GLY A 373 -47.00 -14.44 19.86
CA GLY A 373 -48.26 -14.52 20.59
C GLY A 373 -48.79 -13.20 21.16
N SER A 374 -48.02 -12.10 21.16
CA SER A 374 -48.44 -10.84 21.79
C SER A 374 -48.89 -9.75 20.80
N HIS A 375 -49.52 -10.13 19.70
CA HIS A 375 -50.21 -9.16 18.86
C HIS A 375 -51.53 -8.74 19.52
N ARG A 376 -51.52 -7.60 20.21
CA ARG A 376 -52.74 -6.80 20.36
C ARG A 376 -53.24 -6.50 18.93
N PRO A 377 -54.54 -6.68 18.62
CA PRO A 377 -55.04 -6.40 17.28
C PRO A 377 -54.74 -4.94 16.94
N ALA A 378 -54.03 -4.73 15.85
CA ALA A 378 -53.77 -3.40 15.31
C ALA A 378 -55.12 -2.71 15.06
N HIS A 379 -55.27 -1.49 15.56
CA HIS A 379 -56.39 -0.64 15.17
C HIS A 379 -56.38 -0.51 13.65
N ARG A 380 -57.45 -0.95 12.99
CA ARG A 380 -57.74 -0.58 11.61
C ARG A 380 -57.82 0.94 11.57
N VAL A 381 -56.92 1.55 10.82
CA VAL A 381 -57.03 2.95 10.41
C VAL A 381 -57.69 2.90 9.03
N ASP A 382 -58.93 3.36 8.95
CA ASP A 382 -59.61 3.59 7.67
C ASP A 382 -58.95 4.78 6.94
N PRO A 383 -58.96 4.80 5.60
CA PRO A 383 -58.10 5.70 4.81
C PRO A 383 -58.62 7.14 4.70
N GLU A 384 -59.55 7.57 5.56
CA GLU A 384 -60.02 8.95 5.61
C GLU A 384 -59.85 9.50 7.04
N GLY A 385 -58.87 10.39 7.20
CA GLY A 385 -58.49 10.98 8.48
C GLY A 385 -59.56 11.89 9.04
N VAL A 386 -60.52 11.33 9.78
CA VAL A 386 -61.42 12.09 10.66
C VAL A 386 -61.52 11.37 12.01
N SER A 387 -60.99 12.02 13.05
CA SER A 387 -61.09 11.59 14.43
C SER A 387 -62.51 11.83 14.96
N VAL A 388 -63.26 10.76 15.24
CA VAL A 388 -64.55 10.83 15.94
C VAL A 388 -64.32 10.55 17.44
N PRO A 389 -64.80 11.38 18.38
CA PRO A 389 -64.69 11.09 19.81
C PRO A 389 -65.64 9.97 20.20
N ARG A 390 -65.17 9.03 21.05
CA ARG A 390 -66.02 7.97 21.62
C ARG A 390 -67.10 8.57 22.53
N PRO A 391 -68.37 8.11 22.46
CA PRO A 391 -69.30 8.32 23.55
C PRO A 391 -69.10 7.26 24.64
N HIS A 392 -69.17 7.74 25.88
CA HIS A 392 -69.36 6.91 27.08
C HIS A 392 -70.82 6.42 27.19
N ARG A 393 -70.99 5.39 28.03
CA ARG A 393 -72.22 4.67 28.45
C ARG A 393 -72.49 3.44 27.59
N GLY A 394 -72.96 2.32 28.13
CA GLY A 394 -73.51 2.04 29.45
C GLY A 394 -74.23 0.70 29.36
N ASN A 395 -74.30 0.03 30.49
CA ASN A 395 -74.91 -1.27 30.75
C ASN A 395 -76.31 -1.43 30.12
N SER A 396 -76.57 -2.53 29.39
CA SER A 396 -77.90 -3.21 29.33
C SER A 396 -77.88 -4.45 28.41
N ARG A 397 -78.19 -5.61 29.00
CA ARG A 397 -78.85 -6.76 28.34
C ARG A 397 -80.30 -6.37 28.02
N PRO A 398 -81.00 -6.95 27.02
CA PRO A 398 -81.52 -8.33 26.99
C PRO A 398 -81.36 -8.95 25.59
N GLY A 399 -81.70 -10.19 25.21
CA GLY A 399 -82.44 -11.29 25.79
C GLY A 399 -82.85 -12.21 24.62
N GLY A 400 -82.67 -13.52 24.79
CA GLY A 400 -83.55 -14.59 24.29
C GLY A 400 -83.99 -14.70 22.82
N ARG A 401 -83.56 -15.84 22.23
CA ARG A 401 -84.31 -16.80 21.40
C ARG A 401 -84.56 -16.48 19.91
N GLY A 402 -84.16 -17.44 19.06
CA GLY A 402 -85.02 -17.88 17.96
C GLY A 402 -84.34 -18.45 16.71
N VAL A 403 -84.26 -19.79 16.64
CA VAL A 403 -84.60 -20.63 15.46
C VAL A 403 -83.66 -20.63 14.21
N ARG A 404 -83.02 -21.80 13.99
CA ARG A 404 -82.61 -22.41 12.69
C ARG A 404 -83.81 -23.21 12.11
N PRO A 405 -83.80 -23.84 10.89
CA PRO A 405 -82.84 -23.83 9.76
C PRO A 405 -83.52 -23.83 8.34
N GLY A 406 -82.72 -23.91 7.27
CA GLY A 406 -83.15 -24.41 5.94
C GLY A 406 -82.27 -23.84 4.81
N ALA A 407 -81.24 -24.54 4.31
CA ALA A 407 -81.27 -25.61 3.30
C ALA A 407 -81.58 -25.16 1.86
N ALA A 408 -80.55 -25.06 1.01
CA ALA A 408 -80.54 -25.31 -0.45
C ALA A 408 -79.08 -25.14 -0.93
N ARG A 409 -78.27 -26.17 -1.22
CA ARG A 409 -78.25 -27.19 -2.30
C ARG A 409 -78.02 -26.63 -3.72
N ARG A 410 -76.99 -27.23 -4.36
CA ARG A 410 -76.64 -27.29 -5.81
C ARG A 410 -75.94 -26.04 -6.35
N GLY A 411 -74.92 -26.11 -7.19
CA GLY A 411 -74.23 -27.20 -7.90
C GLY A 411 -73.20 -26.52 -8.82
N GLY A 412 -72.01 -27.05 -9.01
CA GLY A 412 -71.70 -27.74 -10.26
C GLY A 412 -70.29 -27.38 -10.77
N ARG A 413 -69.43 -28.41 -10.82
CA ARG A 413 -68.31 -28.74 -11.74
C ARG A 413 -67.80 -27.64 -12.69
N ALA A 414 -66.51 -27.27 -12.71
CA ALA A 414 -65.30 -28.02 -13.12
C ALA A 414 -65.22 -28.38 -14.62
N ARG A 415 -64.24 -27.79 -15.34
CA ARG A 415 -63.23 -28.40 -16.25
C ARG A 415 -62.56 -27.34 -17.14
N GLU A 416 -61.21 -27.27 -17.13
CA GLU A 416 -60.26 -27.65 -18.22
C GLU A 416 -60.35 -26.73 -19.47
N ARG A 417 -59.31 -26.22 -20.14
CA ARG A 417 -57.93 -26.70 -20.41
C ARG A 417 -57.13 -25.61 -21.18
N THR A 418 -55.79 -25.76 -21.18
CA THR A 418 -54.78 -25.48 -22.24
C THR A 418 -54.35 -24.04 -22.63
N GLU A 419 -53.03 -23.81 -22.48
CA GLU A 419 -52.17 -22.81 -23.17
C GLU A 419 -52.10 -23.05 -24.70
N PRO A 420 -51.59 -22.10 -25.53
CA PRO A 420 -50.14 -22.00 -25.81
C PRO A 420 -49.60 -20.55 -26.05
N ALA A 421 -48.30 -20.46 -26.35
CA ALA A 421 -47.40 -19.32 -26.23
C ALA A 421 -47.11 -18.50 -27.55
N VAL A 422 -46.66 -17.23 -27.36
CA VAL A 422 -45.66 -16.40 -28.16
C VAL A 422 -46.12 -15.90 -29.58
N PRO A 423 -45.57 -14.83 -30.25
CA PRO A 423 -44.42 -13.89 -30.01
C PRO A 423 -44.60 -12.34 -30.25
N GLY A 424 -43.68 -11.55 -29.67
CA GLY A 424 -42.76 -10.52 -30.26
C GLY A 424 -43.17 -9.40 -31.25
N ARG A 425 -42.70 -8.15 -30.96
CA ARG A 425 -42.02 -7.11 -31.82
C ARG A 425 -42.24 -5.68 -31.25
N LEU A 426 -41.17 -4.97 -30.82
CA LEU A 426 -40.31 -3.96 -31.49
C LEU A 426 -40.85 -2.50 -31.56
N LEU A 427 -40.03 -1.60 -30.97
CA LEU A 427 -39.69 -0.20 -31.34
C LEU A 427 -40.78 0.90 -31.38
N ALA A 428 -40.58 1.99 -30.62
CA ALA A 428 -40.03 3.25 -31.15
C ALA A 428 -40.14 4.44 -30.16
N ARG A 429 -39.20 5.38 -30.33
CA ARG A 429 -38.92 6.63 -29.58
C ARG A 429 -40.03 7.69 -29.62
N ARG A 430 -40.02 8.61 -28.63
CA ARG A 430 -40.31 10.07 -28.67
C ARG A 430 -40.36 10.58 -27.21
N ASN A 431 -40.16 11.84 -26.82
CA ASN A 431 -39.48 13.04 -27.33
C ASN A 431 -39.49 14.03 -26.14
N VAL A 432 -38.49 14.90 -26.06
CA VAL A 432 -38.38 16.03 -25.09
C VAL A 432 -39.28 17.19 -25.52
N PRO A 433 -39.74 18.06 -24.60
CA PRO A 433 -39.98 19.46 -24.94
C PRO A 433 -39.12 20.43 -24.09
N ARG A 434 -38.85 21.59 -24.71
CA ARG A 434 -38.02 22.71 -24.21
C ARG A 434 -38.86 23.99 -24.22
N LEU A 435 -38.46 24.94 -23.36
CA LEU A 435 -38.68 26.41 -23.36
C LEU A 435 -39.94 26.98 -22.68
N SER A 436 -39.74 27.87 -21.69
CA SER A 436 -39.78 29.34 -21.89
C SER A 436 -39.70 30.11 -20.56
N GLY A 437 -39.15 31.33 -20.60
CA GLY A 437 -39.43 32.40 -19.61
C GLY A 437 -38.24 33.00 -18.84
N CYS A 438 -37.63 34.07 -19.37
CA CYS A 438 -36.96 35.13 -18.59
C CYS A 438 -37.92 36.34 -18.46
N PRO A 439 -37.73 37.23 -17.47
CA PRO A 439 -37.29 38.58 -17.83
C PRO A 439 -36.26 39.22 -16.86
N ALA A 440 -35.81 40.42 -17.26
CA ALA A 440 -34.53 41.08 -17.03
C ALA A 440 -34.48 42.16 -15.92
N ARG A 441 -33.29 42.81 -15.83
CA ARG A 441 -32.89 44.16 -15.29
C ARG A 441 -32.03 44.09 -14.02
N ARG A 442 -30.94 44.87 -13.79
CA ARG A 442 -30.35 46.10 -14.38
C ARG A 442 -28.89 46.22 -13.87
N SER A 443 -27.95 46.78 -14.66
CA SER A 443 -26.73 47.46 -14.16
C SER A 443 -27.01 48.96 -13.96
N PRO A 444 -26.20 49.70 -13.17
CA PRO A 444 -24.98 50.40 -13.65
C PRO A 444 -23.86 50.41 -12.58
N GLY A 445 -22.60 50.83 -12.77
CA GLY A 445 -21.87 51.51 -13.84
C GLY A 445 -20.37 51.58 -13.45
N LYS A 446 -19.51 51.87 -14.43
CA LYS A 446 -18.08 52.21 -14.23
C LYS A 446 -17.93 53.72 -13.99
N PRO A 447 -16.77 54.17 -13.48
CA PRO A 447 -15.87 54.90 -14.39
C PRO A 447 -14.39 54.47 -14.30
N SER A 448 -13.64 55.01 -15.25
CA SER A 448 -12.30 54.65 -15.74
C SER A 448 -11.15 55.44 -15.10
N ARG A 449 -9.91 54.90 -15.13
CA ARG A 449 -8.75 55.46 -15.87
C ARG A 449 -7.43 54.72 -15.59
N SER A 450 -6.64 54.57 -16.67
CA SER A 450 -5.16 54.50 -16.81
C SER A 450 -4.33 53.59 -15.88
N GLY A 451 -3.36 52.79 -16.31
CA GLY A 451 -2.69 52.61 -17.59
C GLY A 451 -1.39 51.79 -17.40
N ARG A 452 -0.84 51.32 -18.52
CA ARG A 452 0.52 50.75 -18.75
C ARG A 452 0.83 49.30 -18.34
N ARG A 453 1.09 48.52 -19.40
CA ARG A 453 2.23 47.61 -19.71
C ARG A 453 2.53 46.43 -18.76
N GLY A 454 2.56 45.23 -19.35
CA GLY A 454 3.24 44.06 -18.79
C GLY A 454 2.86 42.74 -19.48
N VAL A 455 3.42 42.47 -20.65
CA VAL A 455 3.58 41.11 -21.22
C VAL A 455 4.80 40.50 -20.53
N GLY A 456 4.92 39.25 -20.11
CA GLY A 456 4.06 38.08 -20.05
C GLY A 456 4.94 36.98 -19.45
N ARG A 457 4.55 36.38 -18.33
CA ARG A 457 5.19 35.19 -17.73
C ARG A 457 4.08 34.17 -17.49
N THR A 458 4.12 33.08 -18.24
CA THR A 458 3.25 31.91 -18.07
C THR A 458 3.87 30.99 -17.04
N GLU A 459 3.26 30.94 -15.85
CA GLU A 459 3.56 29.95 -14.82
C GLU A 459 2.25 29.23 -14.49
N ASN A 460 2.20 27.94 -14.82
CA ASN A 460 1.01 27.10 -14.72
C ASN A 460 1.06 26.35 -13.37
N ARG A 461 0.36 26.87 -12.36
CA ARG A 461 0.04 26.16 -11.12
C ARG A 461 -1.47 25.95 -11.04
N THR A 462 -1.93 24.72 -11.24
CA THR A 462 -3.32 24.32 -10.93
C THR A 462 -3.43 23.86 -9.48
N ALA A 463 -4.36 24.50 -8.80
CA ALA A 463 -4.67 24.40 -7.38
C ALA A 463 -5.53 23.17 -7.05
N ILE A 464 -5.34 22.68 -5.82
CA ILE A 464 -6.18 21.72 -5.10
C ILE A 464 -7.43 22.48 -4.61
N GLY A 465 -8.61 21.95 -4.91
CA GLY A 465 -9.89 22.54 -4.54
C GLY A 465 -10.42 22.04 -3.19
N ASP A 466 -10.60 22.98 -2.27
CA ASP A 466 -11.49 22.88 -1.11
C ASP A 466 -12.91 23.34 -1.52
N LEU A 467 -13.94 22.56 -1.17
CA LEU A 467 -15.33 23.02 -1.23
C LEU A 467 -16.13 22.35 -0.10
N GLY A 468 -16.26 23.10 0.99
CA GLY A 468 -17.23 22.86 2.03
C GLY A 468 -18.65 23.13 1.53
N TRP A 469 -19.56 22.21 1.86
CA TRP A 469 -20.99 22.44 1.76
C TRP A 469 -21.73 21.88 2.98
N LEU A 470 -22.75 22.65 3.36
CA LEU A 470 -23.88 22.35 4.26
C LEU A 470 -23.70 22.60 5.75
N ASN A 471 -24.07 23.84 6.11
CA ASN A 471 -24.54 24.22 7.43
C ASN A 471 -26.04 24.59 7.36
N ARG A 472 -26.80 24.21 8.40
CA ARG A 472 -28.22 24.49 8.75
C ARG A 472 -29.33 23.65 8.11
N VAL A 473 -29.96 22.78 8.92
CA VAL A 473 -31.32 22.97 9.51
C VAL A 473 -31.35 22.26 10.88
N GLY A 474 -31.92 22.89 11.91
CA GLY A 474 -31.77 22.51 13.32
C GLY A 474 -32.90 21.69 13.98
N CYS A 475 -32.54 21.22 15.19
CA CYS A 475 -33.35 20.95 16.39
C CYS A 475 -34.38 19.81 16.43
N ARG A 476 -34.05 18.70 17.11
CA ARG A 476 -34.49 18.35 18.49
C ARG A 476 -34.01 16.93 18.85
N GLY A 477 -33.56 16.76 20.09
CA GLY A 477 -32.67 15.67 20.49
C GLY A 477 -33.29 14.32 20.85
N ARG A 478 -32.40 13.32 20.93
CA ARG A 478 -32.31 12.26 21.95
C ARG A 478 -30.99 11.47 21.74
N PRO A 479 -30.36 10.94 22.79
CA PRO A 479 -29.03 10.35 22.71
C PRO A 479 -29.07 8.85 22.37
N GLY A 480 -28.03 8.38 21.69
CA GLY A 480 -27.57 6.99 21.75
C GLY A 480 -27.82 6.15 20.51
N GLY A 481 -26.73 5.72 19.85
CA GLY A 481 -26.75 4.58 18.93
C GLY A 481 -25.96 4.82 17.66
N TRP A 482 -24.70 4.42 17.64
CA TRP A 482 -23.82 4.40 16.48
C TRP A 482 -24.46 3.58 15.35
N ARG A 483 -24.96 4.27 14.32
CA ARG A 483 -25.42 3.71 13.05
C ARG A 483 -24.62 4.32 11.91
N TRP A 484 -23.37 3.90 11.82
CA TRP A 484 -22.56 4.00 10.60
C TRP A 484 -21.92 2.62 10.45
N TRP A 485 -22.08 2.01 9.27
CA TRP A 485 -21.71 0.64 8.84
C TRP A 485 -22.92 -0.15 8.33
N ALA A 486 -23.63 0.43 7.36
CA ALA A 486 -24.51 -0.27 6.43
C ALA A 486 -24.94 0.70 5.32
N ARG A 487 -24.02 1.03 4.42
CA ARG A 487 -24.27 1.57 3.06
C ARG A 487 -22.93 1.65 2.34
N GLY A 488 -22.69 0.67 1.47
CA GLY A 488 -21.45 0.51 0.71
C GLY A 488 -21.15 -0.96 0.43
N ILE A 489 -22.04 -1.62 -0.32
CA ILE A 489 -21.68 -2.69 -1.26
C ILE A 489 -22.04 -2.12 -2.64
#